data_AF-M4SUY9-F1
#
_entry.id   AF-M4SUY9-F1
#
_cell.length_a   1.000
_cell.length_b   1.000
_cell.length_c   1.000
_cell.angle_alpha   90.00
_cell.angle_beta   90.00
_cell.angle_gamma   90.00
#
_symmetry.space_group_name_H-M   'P 1'
#
loop_
_entity.id
_entity.type
_entity.pdbx_description
1 polymer ?
#
loop_
_entity_poly.entity_id
_entity_poly.type
_entity_poly.pdbx_seq_one_letter_code
_entity_poly.pdbx_strand_id
1 'polypeptide(L)'
;MIPSTAVITAVVAIVCYLGTLTTASDVANLDNAHQFNTLCKLIRFPEAAVTLFASDADPEADYTDVLQLNMSVAPENWKTQLSVGKKGASTADIAKIFSLTTQEIDQTWQNHWDKWIEAHDAVKEPNKQPDTIKKFHLNKLDAAQHAQASMLIRKAAAAAEDLYIQAQALKEQTSKVTPATAKKTLTQAVYGPTATAAAYENSKAWTAYNNNRGTACDDTKATSAAATLLCLCAKAAADQVDEACFKTQTASSTWTTGSTNDLTTNFNEILGHCPKIGNFQLTSSILKQITNDIRQAIRINSNVGFLGAVVTSTCSGTSSHGVCVKHNSYTAETASHKGKVKWLDDLEDLAIKLDNQEQEIFIFNQIAAAIKTGRKSAFKTPQIMRAYTKPQPSRTVSSKTDTGDSTATKKKKEGAEEKCNKKDKGTECKTPCKWNDKAEDPKKRCT
;
A
#
# COMPACT_ATOMS: atom_id res chain seq x y z
N MET A 1 23.62 8.94 74.98
CA MET A 1 24.52 9.23 73.84
C MET A 1 25.22 7.93 73.49
N ILE A 2 24.92 7.35 72.33
CA ILE A 2 25.60 6.12 71.87
C ILE A 2 26.98 6.57 71.36
N PRO A 3 28.09 5.95 71.80
CA PRO A 3 29.43 6.37 71.39
C PRO A 3 29.60 6.20 69.88
N SER A 4 30.10 7.24 69.20
CA SER A 4 30.24 7.32 67.73
C SER A 4 31.02 6.15 67.10
N THR A 5 31.85 5.46 67.89
CA THR A 5 32.59 4.27 67.43
C THR A 5 31.67 3.08 67.16
N ALA A 6 30.63 2.85 67.96
CA ALA A 6 29.69 1.76 67.77
C ALA A 6 28.80 1.95 66.52
N VAL A 7 28.51 3.20 66.17
CA VAL A 7 27.74 3.56 64.96
C VAL A 7 28.58 3.32 63.70
N ILE A 8 29.87 3.66 63.73
CA ILE A 8 30.78 3.44 62.59
C ILE A 8 31.01 1.94 62.34
N THR A 9 31.19 1.13 63.40
CA THR A 9 31.36 -0.33 63.25
C THR A 9 30.09 -1.00 62.70
N ALA A 10 28.91 -0.56 63.14
CA ALA A 10 27.63 -1.07 62.63
C ALA A 10 27.39 -0.72 61.15
N VAL A 11 27.75 0.50 60.73
CA VAL A 11 27.63 0.94 59.33
C VAL A 11 28.61 0.19 58.41
N VAL A 12 29.85 -0.04 58.85
CA VAL A 12 30.83 -0.84 58.07
C VAL A 12 30.38 -2.31 57.94
N ALA A 13 29.82 -2.90 59.01
CA ALA A 13 29.31 -4.27 58.95
C ALA A 13 28.10 -4.42 58.01
N ILE A 14 27.19 -3.44 57.99
CA ILE A 14 26.03 -3.41 57.07
C ILE A 14 26.48 -3.21 55.61
N VAL A 15 27.48 -2.37 55.35
CA VAL A 15 28.05 -2.17 54.00
C VAL A 15 28.81 -3.41 53.51
N CYS A 16 29.51 -4.14 54.39
CA CYS A 16 30.13 -5.42 54.05
C CYS A 16 29.11 -6.55 53.81
N TYR A 17 27.98 -6.55 54.53
CA TYR A 17 26.89 -7.52 54.33
C TYR A 17 26.05 -7.21 53.07
N LEU A 18 25.91 -5.94 52.69
CA LEU A 18 25.25 -5.53 51.45
C LEU A 18 26.15 -5.72 50.21
N GLY A 19 27.47 -5.55 50.34
CA GLY A 19 28.43 -5.81 49.26
C GLY A 19 28.61 -7.30 48.91
N THR A 20 28.13 -8.20 49.77
CA THR A 20 28.13 -9.66 49.52
C THR A 20 26.81 -10.17 48.94
N LEU A 21 25.78 -9.32 48.82
CA LEU A 21 24.44 -9.67 48.29
C LEU A 21 24.21 -9.24 46.83
N THR A 22 25.21 -8.69 46.15
CA THR A 22 25.15 -8.42 44.70
C THR A 22 25.90 -9.48 43.89
N THR A 23 25.79 -10.75 44.26
CA THR A 23 26.08 -11.82 43.30
C THR A 23 25.00 -11.78 42.23
N ALA A 24 25.39 -11.71 40.96
CA ALA A 24 24.44 -11.94 39.88
C ALA A 24 23.72 -13.27 40.15
N SER A 25 22.38 -13.25 40.19
CA SER A 25 21.61 -14.47 40.43
C SER A 25 21.81 -15.44 39.28
N ASP A 26 21.98 -16.71 39.59
CA ASP A 26 22.00 -17.79 38.60
C ASP A 26 20.74 -17.76 37.72
N VAL A 27 20.86 -18.26 36.49
CA VAL A 27 19.70 -18.50 35.61
C VAL A 27 18.77 -19.52 36.28
N ALA A 28 17.52 -19.13 36.44
CA ALA A 28 16.46 -19.97 36.99
C ALA A 28 15.61 -20.62 35.88
N ASN A 29 14.81 -21.60 36.28
CA ASN A 29 13.76 -22.14 35.41
C ASN A 29 12.82 -21.01 34.97
N LEU A 30 12.36 -21.08 33.72
CA LEU A 30 11.45 -20.14 33.06
C LEU A 30 12.01 -18.75 32.74
N ASP A 31 13.29 -18.46 33.01
CA ASP A 31 13.88 -17.17 32.66
C ASP A 31 13.85 -16.88 31.14
N ASN A 32 13.70 -17.91 30.29
CA ASN A 32 13.56 -17.80 28.84
C ASN A 32 12.12 -18.03 28.32
N ALA A 33 11.11 -18.11 29.20
CA ALA A 33 9.75 -18.46 28.79
C ALA A 33 9.13 -17.46 27.80
N HIS A 34 9.42 -16.17 27.95
CA HIS A 34 8.95 -15.16 27.01
C HIS A 34 9.55 -15.37 25.61
N GLN A 35 10.88 -15.53 25.54
CA GLN A 35 11.61 -15.76 24.29
C GLN A 35 11.16 -17.05 23.61
N PHE A 36 10.94 -18.10 24.40
CA PHE A 36 10.36 -19.37 23.91
C PHE A 36 9.01 -19.15 23.23
N ASN A 37 8.08 -18.45 23.87
CA ASN A 37 6.75 -18.19 23.29
C ASN A 37 6.83 -17.42 21.97
N THR A 38 7.69 -16.39 21.90
CA THR A 38 7.90 -15.61 20.68
C THR A 38 8.51 -16.45 19.56
N LEU A 39 9.54 -17.25 19.85
CA LEU A 39 10.17 -18.14 18.87
C LEU A 39 9.24 -19.28 18.43
N CYS A 40 8.44 -19.84 19.33
CA CYS A 40 7.46 -20.87 18.99
C CYS A 40 6.51 -20.43 17.88
N LYS A 41 6.01 -19.19 17.95
CA LYS A 41 5.13 -18.63 16.91
C LYS A 41 5.86 -18.55 15.57
N LEU A 42 7.08 -18.03 15.56
CA LEU A 42 7.88 -17.88 14.34
C LEU A 42 8.25 -19.23 13.71
N ILE A 43 8.73 -20.18 14.50
CA ILE A 43 9.25 -21.47 14.02
C ILE A 43 8.17 -22.31 13.37
N ARG A 44 6.90 -22.10 13.72
CA ARG A 44 5.75 -22.80 13.13
C ARG A 44 5.26 -22.20 11.81
N PHE A 45 5.67 -20.99 11.44
CA PHE A 45 5.24 -20.36 10.18
C PHE A 45 5.61 -21.16 8.92
N PRO A 46 6.81 -21.75 8.78
CA PRO A 46 7.14 -22.55 7.61
C PRO A 46 6.32 -23.83 7.46
N GLU A 47 5.80 -24.40 8.54
CA GLU A 47 4.94 -25.59 8.50
C GLU A 47 3.54 -25.28 7.96
N ALA A 48 3.07 -24.04 8.17
CA ALA A 48 1.74 -23.62 7.78
C ALA A 48 1.54 -23.58 6.25
N ALA A 49 0.27 -23.67 5.84
CA ALA A 49 -0.16 -23.26 4.51
C ALA A 49 -0.22 -21.72 4.47
N VAL A 50 0.89 -21.13 4.03
CA VAL A 50 1.06 -19.67 3.95
C VAL A 50 0.28 -19.11 2.76
N THR A 51 -0.58 -18.14 3.02
CA THR A 51 -1.21 -17.29 2.01
C THR A 51 -0.80 -15.84 2.23
N LEU A 52 -0.98 -15.01 1.19
CA LEU A 52 -0.76 -13.56 1.26
C LEU A 52 -2.07 -12.85 0.90
N PHE A 53 -2.19 -11.59 1.32
CA PHE A 53 -3.25 -10.73 0.80
C PHE A 53 -3.03 -10.50 -0.70
N ALA A 54 -4.10 -10.59 -1.47
CA ALA A 54 -4.09 -10.41 -2.92
C ALA A 54 -5.33 -9.62 -3.34
N SER A 55 -5.20 -8.80 -4.38
CA SER A 55 -6.33 -8.13 -5.01
C SER A 55 -7.20 -9.12 -5.77
N ASP A 56 -8.52 -8.98 -5.65
CA ASP A 56 -9.53 -9.61 -6.52
C ASP A 56 -10.08 -8.62 -7.58
N ALA A 57 -9.55 -7.39 -7.61
CA ALA A 57 -10.05 -6.34 -8.48
C ALA A 57 -9.59 -6.55 -9.93
N ASP A 58 -10.52 -6.32 -10.86
CA ASP A 58 -10.27 -6.37 -12.30
C ASP A 58 -10.63 -5.01 -12.95
N PRO A 59 -9.70 -4.04 -12.93
CA PRO A 59 -9.90 -2.75 -13.59
C PRO A 59 -9.97 -2.87 -15.11
N GLU A 60 -9.46 -3.95 -15.70
CA GLU A 60 -9.40 -4.11 -17.16
C GLU A 60 -10.78 -4.37 -17.75
N ALA A 61 -11.58 -5.23 -17.12
CA ALA A 61 -12.96 -5.45 -17.54
C ALA A 61 -13.80 -4.16 -17.48
N ASP A 62 -13.70 -3.41 -16.38
CA ASP A 62 -14.46 -2.17 -16.20
C ASP A 62 -14.02 -1.07 -17.20
N TYR A 63 -12.71 -0.94 -17.45
CA TYR A 63 -12.17 -0.02 -18.44
C TYR A 63 -12.60 -0.39 -19.87
N THR A 64 -12.54 -1.69 -20.22
CA THR A 64 -12.95 -2.20 -21.54
C THR A 64 -14.41 -1.86 -21.84
N ASP A 65 -15.29 -2.03 -20.85
CA ASP A 65 -16.70 -1.66 -20.97
C ASP A 65 -16.90 -0.16 -21.26
N VAL A 66 -16.14 0.71 -20.59
CA VAL A 66 -16.19 2.16 -20.84
C VAL A 66 -15.70 2.49 -22.24
N LEU A 67 -14.63 1.84 -22.69
CA LEU A 67 -14.05 2.05 -24.01
C LEU A 67 -15.02 1.63 -25.13
N GLN A 68 -15.69 0.49 -24.96
CA GLN A 68 -16.74 0.02 -25.88
C GLN A 68 -17.94 0.97 -25.90
N LEU A 69 -18.39 1.47 -24.75
CA LEU A 69 -19.46 2.46 -24.69
C LEU A 69 -19.04 3.75 -25.41
N ASN A 70 -17.81 4.26 -25.18
CA ASN A 70 -17.28 5.43 -25.88
C ASN A 70 -17.22 5.22 -27.39
N MET A 71 -16.78 4.04 -27.83
CA MET A 71 -16.75 3.70 -29.26
C MET A 71 -18.14 3.64 -29.87
N SER A 72 -19.14 3.15 -29.14
CA SER A 72 -20.52 3.05 -29.65
C SER A 72 -21.14 4.41 -29.99
N VAL A 73 -20.77 5.46 -29.24
CA VAL A 73 -21.19 6.86 -29.45
C VAL A 73 -20.16 7.69 -30.23
N ALA A 74 -19.13 7.06 -30.79
CA ALA A 74 -18.14 7.73 -31.60
C ALA A 74 -18.73 8.16 -32.97
N PRO A 75 -18.22 9.25 -33.57
CA PRO A 75 -18.56 9.64 -34.92
C PRO A 75 -18.31 8.54 -35.95
N GLU A 76 -19.16 8.46 -36.99
CA GLU A 76 -19.04 7.43 -38.03
C GLU A 76 -17.75 7.54 -38.84
N ASN A 77 -17.21 8.75 -39.05
CA ASN A 77 -15.91 8.91 -39.67
C ASN A 77 -14.79 8.26 -38.85
N TRP A 78 -14.82 8.39 -37.52
CA TRP A 78 -13.86 7.74 -36.62
C TRP A 78 -13.95 6.21 -36.69
N LYS A 79 -15.15 5.65 -36.62
CA LYS A 79 -15.38 4.21 -36.74
C LYS A 79 -14.92 3.68 -38.11
N THR A 80 -15.24 4.40 -39.19
CA THR A 80 -14.81 4.04 -40.55
C THR A 80 -13.30 3.96 -40.65
N GLN A 81 -12.57 4.92 -40.07
CA GLN A 81 -11.10 4.87 -40.05
C GLN A 81 -10.56 3.68 -39.24
N LEU A 82 -11.17 3.36 -38.08
CA LEU A 82 -10.77 2.18 -37.31
C LEU A 82 -11.10 0.85 -38.01
N SER A 83 -12.11 0.82 -38.88
CA SER A 83 -12.50 -0.40 -39.61
C SER A 83 -11.44 -0.92 -40.58
N VAL A 84 -10.54 -0.05 -41.05
CA VAL A 84 -9.39 -0.42 -41.90
C VAL A 84 -8.10 -0.61 -41.09
N GLY A 85 -8.12 -0.29 -39.80
CA GLY A 85 -7.02 -0.47 -38.87
C GLY A 85 -6.83 -1.93 -38.45
N LYS A 86 -5.62 -2.25 -37.97
CA LYS A 86 -5.27 -3.57 -37.43
C LYS A 86 -4.48 -3.40 -36.14
N LYS A 87 -4.59 -4.36 -35.23
CA LYS A 87 -3.76 -4.41 -34.03
C LYS A 87 -2.27 -4.46 -34.39
N GLY A 88 -1.43 -3.86 -33.55
CA GLY A 88 0.02 -3.77 -33.76
C GLY A 88 0.43 -2.89 -34.93
N ALA A 89 -0.43 -1.99 -35.41
CA ALA A 89 -0.08 -1.05 -36.47
C ALA A 89 1.06 -0.12 -36.04
N SER A 90 1.96 0.20 -36.98
CA SER A 90 3.03 1.16 -36.70
C SER A 90 2.48 2.60 -36.62
N THR A 91 3.21 3.51 -35.97
CA THR A 91 2.88 4.95 -35.94
C THR A 91 2.64 5.50 -37.35
N ALA A 92 3.42 5.07 -38.35
CA ALA A 92 3.26 5.50 -39.74
C ALA A 92 1.95 5.00 -40.37
N ASP A 93 1.55 3.76 -40.08
CA ASP A 93 0.29 3.20 -40.56
C ASP A 93 -0.92 3.90 -39.91
N ILE A 94 -0.85 4.15 -38.60
CA ILE A 94 -1.88 4.89 -37.86
C ILE A 94 -2.04 6.30 -38.44
N ALA A 95 -0.93 7.02 -38.65
CA ALA A 95 -0.92 8.36 -39.23
C ALA A 95 -1.59 8.37 -40.62
N LYS A 96 -1.28 7.37 -41.46
CA LYS A 96 -1.86 7.23 -42.79
C LYS A 96 -3.37 7.00 -42.77
N ILE A 97 -3.88 6.20 -41.83
CA ILE A 97 -5.32 5.95 -41.69
C ILE A 97 -6.07 7.26 -41.42
N PHE A 98 -5.54 8.11 -40.55
CA PHE A 98 -6.20 9.37 -40.16
C PHE A 98 -5.80 10.59 -40.99
N SER A 99 -4.98 10.42 -42.02
CA SER A 99 -4.39 11.52 -42.80
C SER A 99 -3.66 12.54 -41.92
N LEU A 100 -2.96 12.04 -40.90
CA LEU A 100 -2.13 12.82 -39.97
C LEU A 100 -0.64 12.63 -40.32
N THR A 101 0.20 13.46 -39.71
CA THR A 101 1.65 13.27 -39.68
C THR A 101 2.03 12.32 -38.54
N THR A 102 3.20 11.68 -38.64
CA THR A 102 3.71 10.81 -37.57
C THR A 102 3.98 11.56 -36.27
N GLN A 103 4.24 12.88 -36.33
CA GLN A 103 4.45 13.74 -35.17
C GLN A 103 3.15 14.01 -34.39
N GLU A 104 2.00 13.89 -35.05
CA GLU A 104 0.67 14.02 -34.42
C GLU A 104 0.21 12.71 -33.75
N ILE A 105 0.90 11.59 -34.00
CA ILE A 105 0.65 10.30 -33.34
C ILE A 105 1.53 10.19 -32.10
N ASP A 106 0.99 10.69 -30.99
CA ASP A 106 1.67 10.64 -29.70
C ASP A 106 1.68 9.23 -29.07
N GLN A 107 2.22 9.12 -27.86
CA GLN A 107 2.29 7.86 -27.13
C GLN A 107 0.89 7.33 -26.73
N THR A 108 -0.11 8.20 -26.60
CA THR A 108 -1.50 7.84 -26.32
C THR A 108 -2.04 6.98 -27.45
N TRP A 109 -1.91 7.42 -28.70
CA TRP A 109 -2.33 6.62 -29.85
C TRP A 109 -1.69 5.24 -29.87
N GLN A 110 -0.36 5.19 -29.65
CA GLN A 110 0.39 3.94 -29.69
C GLN A 110 -0.03 2.97 -28.57
N ASN A 111 -0.23 3.46 -27.35
CA ASN A 111 -0.60 2.64 -26.20
C ASN A 111 -2.04 2.12 -26.29
N HIS A 112 -2.94 2.86 -26.96
CA HIS A 112 -4.37 2.58 -26.94
C HIS A 112 -4.93 2.04 -28.26
N TRP A 113 -4.16 2.09 -29.34
CA TRP A 113 -4.59 1.67 -30.67
C TRP A 113 -5.27 0.30 -30.69
N ASP A 114 -4.61 -0.72 -30.12
CA ASP A 114 -5.14 -2.08 -30.10
C ASP A 114 -6.46 -2.17 -29.34
N LYS A 115 -6.58 -1.48 -28.20
CA LYS A 115 -7.82 -1.43 -27.43
C LYS A 115 -8.93 -0.64 -28.15
N TRP A 116 -8.61 0.39 -28.93
CA TRP A 116 -9.60 1.07 -29.78
C TRP A 116 -10.10 0.18 -30.92
N ILE A 117 -9.21 -0.60 -31.54
CA ILE A 117 -9.59 -1.60 -32.55
C ILE A 117 -10.50 -2.66 -31.92
N GLU A 118 -10.16 -3.18 -30.74
CA GLU A 118 -11.01 -4.12 -29.99
C GLU A 118 -12.38 -3.54 -29.65
N ALA A 119 -12.42 -2.31 -29.15
CA ALA A 119 -13.66 -1.63 -28.84
C ALA A 119 -14.51 -1.41 -30.10
N HIS A 120 -13.89 -1.04 -31.22
CA HIS A 120 -14.56 -0.91 -32.51
C HIS A 120 -15.14 -2.24 -32.96
N ASP A 121 -14.33 -3.30 -32.96
CA ASP A 121 -14.77 -4.64 -33.38
C ASP A 121 -15.90 -5.18 -32.51
N ALA A 122 -15.91 -4.87 -31.21
CA ALA A 122 -16.97 -5.26 -30.30
C ALA A 122 -18.31 -4.55 -30.59
N VAL A 123 -18.29 -3.32 -31.16
CA VAL A 123 -19.50 -2.50 -31.31
C VAL A 123 -19.90 -2.17 -32.75
N LYS A 124 -19.09 -2.55 -33.75
CA LYS A 124 -19.31 -2.24 -35.18
C LYS A 124 -20.62 -2.76 -35.74
N GLU A 125 -21.13 -3.89 -35.23
CA GLU A 125 -22.40 -4.48 -35.64
C GLU A 125 -23.48 -4.20 -34.59
N PRO A 126 -24.52 -3.38 -34.89
CA PRO A 126 -25.55 -3.02 -33.92
C PRO A 126 -26.23 -4.22 -33.24
N ASN A 127 -26.45 -5.30 -33.99
CA ASN A 127 -27.08 -6.53 -33.50
C ASN A 127 -26.14 -7.46 -32.72
N LYS A 128 -24.82 -7.24 -32.80
CA LYS A 128 -23.80 -8.06 -32.11
C LYS A 128 -23.07 -7.32 -30.99
N GLN A 129 -23.42 -6.05 -30.74
CA GLN A 129 -22.94 -5.29 -29.58
C GLN A 129 -23.11 -6.06 -28.26
N PRO A 130 -22.29 -5.79 -27.24
CA PRO A 130 -22.52 -6.28 -25.89
C PRO A 130 -23.91 -5.90 -25.38
N ASP A 131 -24.58 -6.80 -24.67
CA ASP A 131 -25.93 -6.55 -24.11
C ASP A 131 -25.93 -5.37 -23.13
N THR A 132 -24.79 -5.15 -22.47
CA THR A 132 -24.54 -4.00 -21.58
C THR A 132 -24.68 -2.67 -22.31
N ILE A 133 -24.47 -2.61 -23.63
CA ILE A 133 -24.59 -1.42 -24.47
C ILE A 133 -25.93 -1.42 -25.23
N LYS A 134 -26.32 -2.56 -25.83
CA LYS A 134 -27.55 -2.70 -26.64
C LYS A 134 -28.79 -2.15 -25.95
N LYS A 135 -28.92 -2.39 -24.65
CA LYS A 135 -30.07 -1.94 -23.82
C LYS A 135 -30.30 -0.43 -23.83
N PHE A 136 -29.31 0.37 -24.19
CA PHE A 136 -29.44 1.83 -24.22
C PHE A 136 -30.14 2.34 -25.48
N HIS A 137 -30.24 1.53 -26.53
CA HIS A 137 -30.84 1.93 -27.81
C HIS A 137 -30.29 3.28 -28.29
N LEU A 138 -28.97 3.42 -28.37
CA LEU A 138 -28.28 4.67 -28.68
C LEU A 138 -28.71 5.28 -30.02
N ASN A 139 -29.15 4.43 -30.96
CA ASN A 139 -29.74 4.81 -32.24
C ASN A 139 -31.08 5.57 -32.13
N LYS A 140 -31.71 5.59 -30.96
CA LYS A 140 -32.96 6.34 -30.68
C LYS A 140 -32.72 7.71 -30.07
N LEU A 141 -31.46 8.11 -29.80
CA LEU A 141 -31.13 9.45 -29.36
C LEU A 141 -31.23 10.43 -30.54
N ASP A 142 -31.76 11.63 -30.31
CA ASP A 142 -31.65 12.69 -31.31
C ASP A 142 -30.20 13.21 -31.44
N ALA A 143 -29.92 14.01 -32.47
CA ALA A 143 -28.56 14.48 -32.75
C ALA A 143 -27.94 15.29 -31.59
N ALA A 144 -28.74 16.08 -30.85
CA ALA A 144 -28.23 16.87 -29.73
C ALA A 144 -28.02 16.01 -28.48
N GLN A 145 -28.94 15.09 -28.20
CA GLN A 145 -28.79 14.11 -27.13
C GLN A 145 -27.58 13.22 -27.36
N HIS A 146 -27.37 12.77 -28.60
CA HIS A 146 -26.22 11.97 -28.99
C HIS A 146 -24.91 12.76 -28.82
N ALA A 147 -24.85 14.02 -29.26
CA ALA A 147 -23.68 14.87 -29.09
C ALA A 147 -23.32 15.09 -27.60
N GLN A 148 -24.32 15.36 -26.75
CA GLN A 148 -24.12 15.52 -25.31
C GLN A 148 -23.68 14.22 -24.63
N ALA A 149 -24.33 13.10 -24.97
CA ALA A 149 -23.95 11.78 -24.46
C ALA A 149 -22.51 11.44 -24.86
N SER A 150 -22.14 11.65 -26.12
CA SER A 150 -20.80 11.41 -26.65
C SER A 150 -19.75 12.22 -25.89
N MET A 151 -19.99 13.50 -25.62
CA MET A 151 -19.07 14.35 -24.87
C MET A 151 -18.84 13.84 -23.43
N LEU A 152 -19.92 13.52 -22.71
CA LEU A 152 -19.85 13.05 -21.32
C LEU A 152 -19.21 11.66 -21.21
N ILE A 153 -19.56 10.74 -22.12
CA ILE A 153 -18.98 9.40 -22.18
C ILE A 153 -17.49 9.48 -22.54
N ARG A 154 -17.11 10.33 -23.50
CA ARG A 154 -15.70 10.53 -23.87
C ARG A 154 -14.88 11.07 -22.71
N LYS A 155 -15.43 12.03 -21.94
CA LYS A 155 -14.79 12.52 -20.71
C LYS A 155 -14.59 11.39 -19.69
N ALA A 156 -15.58 10.53 -19.51
CA ALA A 156 -15.46 9.38 -18.61
C ALA A 156 -14.45 8.34 -19.12
N ALA A 157 -14.35 8.14 -20.44
CA ALA A 157 -13.37 7.25 -21.04
C ALA A 157 -11.93 7.74 -20.83
N ALA A 158 -11.67 9.03 -21.05
CA ALA A 158 -10.35 9.63 -20.78
C ALA A 158 -9.96 9.50 -19.30
N ALA A 159 -10.89 9.77 -18.38
CA ALA A 159 -10.62 9.60 -16.95
C ALA A 159 -10.38 8.13 -16.55
N ALA A 160 -11.11 7.19 -17.14
CA ALA A 160 -10.93 5.77 -16.90
C ALA A 160 -9.59 5.26 -17.47
N GLU A 161 -9.14 5.85 -18.57
CA GLU A 161 -7.85 5.56 -19.21
C GLU A 161 -6.68 5.98 -18.33
N ASP A 162 -6.66 7.22 -17.83
CA ASP A 162 -5.62 7.70 -16.91
C ASP A 162 -5.49 6.80 -15.67
N LEU A 163 -6.63 6.40 -15.09
CA LEU A 163 -6.68 5.49 -13.96
C LEU A 163 -6.22 4.08 -14.34
N TYR A 164 -6.61 3.58 -15.51
CA TYR A 164 -6.21 2.26 -15.97
C TYR A 164 -4.69 2.17 -16.19
N ILE A 165 -4.07 3.22 -16.75
CA ILE A 165 -2.61 3.31 -16.89
C ILE A 165 -1.93 3.23 -15.52
N GLN A 166 -2.44 3.99 -14.54
CA GLN A 166 -1.93 3.93 -13.17
C GLN A 166 -2.07 2.52 -12.58
N ALA A 167 -3.23 1.87 -12.74
CA ALA A 167 -3.44 0.49 -12.28
C ALA A 167 -2.44 -0.49 -12.92
N GLN A 168 -2.17 -0.36 -14.22
CA GLN A 168 -1.24 -1.21 -14.94
C GLN A 168 0.21 -1.02 -14.46
N ALA A 169 0.61 0.22 -14.15
CA ALA A 169 1.93 0.51 -13.59
C ALA A 169 2.14 -0.12 -12.20
N LEU A 170 1.07 -0.26 -11.40
CA LEU A 170 1.12 -0.87 -10.08
C LEU A 170 1.01 -2.40 -10.09
N LYS A 171 0.49 -3.00 -11.18
CA LYS A 171 0.13 -4.42 -11.24
C LYS A 171 1.26 -5.36 -10.81
N GLU A 172 2.48 -5.14 -11.29
CA GLU A 172 3.64 -5.95 -10.88
C GLU A 172 3.96 -5.79 -9.39
N GLN A 173 3.84 -4.57 -8.85
CA GLN A 173 4.13 -4.27 -7.44
C GLN A 173 3.19 -5.00 -6.48
N THR A 174 1.93 -5.23 -6.90
CA THR A 174 0.93 -5.96 -6.11
C THR A 174 1.23 -7.45 -5.90
N SER A 175 2.24 -8.01 -6.58
CA SER A 175 2.54 -9.45 -6.56
C SER A 175 4.04 -9.79 -6.51
N LYS A 176 4.89 -8.83 -6.12
CA LYS A 176 6.36 -9.00 -6.00
C LYS A 176 6.78 -10.14 -5.07
N VAL A 177 6.09 -10.29 -3.95
CA VAL A 177 6.24 -11.39 -3.00
C VAL A 177 5.09 -12.37 -3.25
N THR A 178 5.46 -13.62 -3.51
CA THR A 178 4.52 -14.72 -3.67
C THR A 178 4.49 -15.56 -2.39
N PRO A 179 3.42 -16.33 -2.13
CA PRO A 179 3.39 -17.27 -1.02
C PRO A 179 4.59 -18.23 -1.01
N ALA A 180 5.05 -18.66 -2.19
CA ALA A 180 6.20 -19.54 -2.33
C ALA A 180 7.52 -18.85 -1.92
N THR A 181 7.75 -17.61 -2.37
CA THR A 181 8.98 -16.88 -1.99
C THR A 181 8.97 -16.48 -0.52
N ALA A 182 7.82 -16.06 0.02
CA ALA A 182 7.66 -15.80 1.45
C ALA A 182 7.93 -17.05 2.30
N LYS A 183 7.32 -18.20 1.94
CA LYS A 183 7.53 -19.48 2.63
C LYS A 183 8.98 -19.94 2.57
N LYS A 184 9.66 -19.73 1.43
CA LYS A 184 11.09 -20.01 1.28
C LYS A 184 11.91 -19.16 2.27
N THR A 185 11.70 -17.85 2.32
CA THR A 185 12.42 -16.96 3.25
C THR A 185 12.16 -17.35 4.71
N LEU A 186 10.90 -17.61 5.08
CA LEU A 186 10.54 -18.10 6.42
C LEU A 186 11.28 -19.40 6.76
N THR A 187 11.28 -20.37 5.84
CA THR A 187 11.96 -21.66 6.03
C THR A 187 13.46 -21.46 6.24
N GLN A 188 14.09 -20.60 5.45
CA GLN A 188 15.52 -20.35 5.52
C GLN A 188 15.92 -19.60 6.79
N ALA A 189 15.13 -18.61 7.22
CA ALA A 189 15.36 -17.92 8.48
C ALA A 189 15.19 -18.85 9.70
N VAL A 190 14.18 -19.73 9.65
CA VAL A 190 13.85 -20.61 10.77
C VAL A 190 14.80 -21.80 10.88
N TYR A 191 14.98 -22.56 9.79
CA TYR A 191 15.70 -23.84 9.79
C TYR A 191 17.11 -23.76 9.21
N GLY A 192 17.51 -22.59 8.69
CA GLY A 192 18.85 -22.32 8.18
C GLY A 192 18.90 -21.97 6.69
N PRO A 193 19.95 -21.26 6.23
CA PRO A 193 20.00 -20.62 4.92
C PRO A 193 19.86 -21.58 3.73
N THR A 194 20.21 -22.85 3.91
CA THR A 194 20.12 -23.91 2.89
C THR A 194 18.90 -24.82 3.07
N ALA A 195 18.00 -24.50 4.01
CA ALA A 195 16.78 -25.25 4.25
C ALA A 195 15.76 -25.09 3.12
N THR A 196 15.20 -26.23 2.70
CA THR A 196 14.19 -26.33 1.64
C THR A 196 12.84 -26.85 2.17
N ALA A 197 12.80 -27.27 3.43
CA ALA A 197 11.60 -27.79 4.09
C ALA A 197 11.57 -27.33 5.55
N ALA A 198 10.38 -27.35 6.14
CA ALA A 198 10.14 -27.06 7.55
C ALA A 198 10.57 -28.23 8.45
N ALA A 199 11.84 -28.57 8.40
CA ALA A 199 12.43 -29.69 9.10
C ALA A 199 13.80 -29.28 9.65
N TYR A 200 14.07 -29.69 10.89
CA TYR A 200 15.33 -29.40 11.54
C TYR A 200 16.44 -30.32 11.04
N GLU A 201 17.56 -29.73 10.65
CA GLU A 201 18.79 -30.44 10.31
C GLU A 201 19.98 -29.62 10.85
N ASN A 202 20.85 -30.25 11.63
CA ASN A 202 21.99 -29.57 12.24
C ASN A 202 22.87 -28.84 11.21
N SER A 203 23.17 -29.50 10.09
CA SER A 203 24.03 -28.97 9.03
C SER A 203 23.43 -27.75 8.31
N LYS A 204 22.14 -27.48 8.51
CA LYS A 204 21.45 -26.31 7.94
C LYS A 204 21.27 -25.23 9.00
N ALA A 205 20.83 -25.61 10.19
CA ALA A 205 20.51 -24.69 11.27
C ALA A 205 21.74 -23.99 11.87
N TRP A 206 22.92 -24.60 11.74
CA TRP A 206 24.18 -24.11 12.28
C TRP A 206 25.26 -23.97 11.20
N THR A 207 26.09 -22.94 11.31
CA THR A 207 27.34 -22.85 10.52
C THR A 207 28.42 -23.78 11.08
N ALA A 208 28.51 -23.84 12.41
CA ALA A 208 29.31 -24.82 13.13
C ALA A 208 28.67 -25.05 14.50
N TYR A 209 28.81 -26.25 15.03
CA TYR A 209 28.30 -26.62 16.35
C TYR A 209 29.23 -27.67 16.94
N ASN A 210 29.34 -27.69 18.26
CA ASN A 210 30.16 -28.65 18.98
C ASN A 210 29.54 -28.89 20.36
N ASN A 211 30.28 -29.61 21.20
CA ASN A 211 29.88 -29.94 22.55
C ASN A 211 30.05 -28.79 23.57
N ASN A 212 30.82 -27.76 23.21
CA ASN A 212 30.96 -26.54 23.98
C ASN A 212 29.91 -25.53 23.51
N ARG A 213 28.74 -25.57 24.13
CA ARG A 213 27.63 -24.65 23.87
C ARG A 213 28.02 -23.19 23.93
N GLY A 214 28.91 -22.79 24.85
CA GLY A 214 29.39 -21.41 24.96
C GLY A 214 30.09 -20.93 23.69
N THR A 215 30.63 -21.85 22.91
CA THR A 215 31.21 -21.59 21.59
C THR A 215 30.26 -21.86 20.44
N ALA A 216 29.15 -22.58 20.60
CA ALA A 216 28.19 -22.81 19.52
C ALA A 216 27.07 -21.75 19.51
N CYS A 217 26.68 -21.26 20.69
CA CYS A 217 25.63 -20.28 20.92
C CYS A 217 26.14 -18.84 20.76
N ASP A 218 26.73 -18.57 19.60
CA ASP A 218 27.16 -17.24 19.18
C ASP A 218 26.58 -16.86 17.80
N ASP A 219 26.65 -15.58 17.47
CA ASP A 219 26.12 -14.98 16.23
C ASP A 219 26.72 -15.54 14.94
N THR A 220 27.92 -16.10 14.99
CA THR A 220 28.59 -16.67 13.81
C THR A 220 28.15 -18.10 13.50
N LYS A 221 27.58 -18.79 14.50
CA LYS A 221 27.29 -20.23 14.45
C LYS A 221 25.81 -20.57 14.59
N ALA A 222 25.12 -19.91 15.51
CA ALA A 222 23.68 -20.03 15.70
C ALA A 222 22.93 -19.15 14.69
N THR A 223 22.98 -19.51 13.41
CA THR A 223 22.55 -18.65 12.29
C THR A 223 21.08 -18.81 11.89
N SER A 224 20.28 -19.53 12.66
CA SER A 224 18.85 -19.75 12.43
C SER A 224 18.02 -19.60 13.70
N ALA A 225 16.70 -19.37 13.56
CA ALA A 225 15.79 -19.32 14.71
C ALA A 225 15.72 -20.66 15.45
N ALA A 226 15.84 -21.79 14.75
CA ALA A 226 15.87 -23.12 15.35
C ALA A 226 17.13 -23.37 16.20
N ALA A 227 18.30 -22.95 15.71
CA ALA A 227 19.53 -22.97 16.49
C ALA A 227 19.43 -22.06 17.71
N THR A 228 18.83 -20.87 17.54
CA THR A 228 18.56 -19.94 18.63
C THR A 228 17.68 -20.60 19.69
N LEU A 229 16.57 -21.24 19.31
CA LEU A 229 15.68 -21.94 20.24
C LEU A 229 16.43 -23.00 21.06
N LEU A 230 17.29 -23.80 20.43
CA LEU A 230 18.12 -24.78 21.14
C LEU A 230 19.08 -24.11 22.12
N CYS A 231 19.69 -22.98 21.77
CA CYS A 231 20.54 -22.24 22.69
C CYS A 231 19.78 -21.71 23.91
N LEU A 232 18.51 -21.34 23.75
CA LEU A 232 17.67 -20.83 24.83
C LEU A 232 17.06 -21.92 25.72
N CYS A 233 16.87 -23.13 25.19
CA CYS A 233 16.05 -24.14 25.85
C CYS A 233 16.74 -25.48 26.11
N ALA A 234 17.70 -25.90 25.28
CA ALA A 234 18.32 -27.21 25.46
C ALA A 234 19.14 -27.27 26.77
N LYS A 235 19.15 -28.44 27.41
CA LYS A 235 19.93 -28.70 28.64
C LYS A 235 21.41 -28.84 28.32
N ALA A 236 22.28 -28.19 29.10
CA ALA A 236 23.73 -28.45 29.06
C ALA A 236 24.05 -29.84 29.64
N ALA A 237 25.26 -30.35 29.39
CA ALA A 237 25.69 -31.65 29.90
C ALA A 237 25.89 -31.68 31.43
N ALA A 238 26.27 -30.54 32.00
CA ALA A 238 26.52 -30.35 33.43
C ALA A 238 26.03 -28.96 33.85
N ASP A 239 25.68 -28.82 35.13
CA ASP A 239 25.21 -27.56 35.76
C ASP A 239 24.07 -26.88 34.98
N GLN A 240 23.21 -27.71 34.36
CA GLN A 240 22.18 -27.24 33.45
C GLN A 240 21.00 -26.60 34.18
N VAL A 241 20.28 -25.74 33.45
CA VAL A 241 18.94 -25.30 33.83
C VAL A 241 17.93 -26.22 33.13
N ASP A 242 17.19 -27.02 33.91
CA ASP A 242 16.35 -28.09 33.38
C ASP A 242 15.11 -27.58 32.62
N GLU A 243 14.56 -26.44 33.02
CA GLU A 243 13.28 -25.93 32.52
C GLU A 243 13.38 -24.44 32.15
N ALA A 244 14.46 -24.03 31.49
CA ALA A 244 14.73 -22.63 31.16
C ALA A 244 13.60 -21.97 30.36
N CYS A 245 12.95 -22.71 29.45
CA CYS A 245 11.92 -22.18 28.55
C CYS A 245 10.48 -22.48 28.97
N PHE A 246 10.21 -23.64 29.54
CA PHE A 246 8.88 -24.03 29.98
C PHE A 246 8.97 -25.14 31.02
N LYS A 247 7.96 -25.22 31.90
CA LYS A 247 7.83 -26.34 32.85
C LYS A 247 7.52 -27.61 32.09
N THR A 248 7.86 -28.76 32.67
CA THR A 248 7.68 -30.09 32.08
C THR A 248 8.50 -30.31 30.82
N GLN A 249 9.69 -29.72 30.73
CA GLN A 249 10.63 -30.04 29.67
C GLN A 249 11.23 -31.43 29.90
N THR A 250 10.81 -32.39 29.08
CA THR A 250 11.05 -33.82 29.30
C THR A 250 12.25 -34.37 28.54
N ALA A 251 12.87 -33.58 27.67
CA ALA A 251 14.10 -33.98 26.98
C ALA A 251 15.13 -34.54 28.00
N SER A 252 15.37 -35.85 27.94
CA SER A 252 16.28 -36.57 28.83
C SER A 252 17.72 -36.49 28.35
N SER A 253 17.92 -36.26 27.05
CA SER A 253 19.23 -36.02 26.45
C SER A 253 19.71 -34.61 26.75
N THR A 254 20.79 -34.50 27.52
CA THR A 254 21.56 -33.26 27.59
C THR A 254 22.34 -33.06 26.30
N TRP A 255 22.71 -31.82 25.97
CA TRP A 255 23.63 -31.53 24.88
C TRP A 255 25.02 -32.04 25.27
N THR A 256 25.28 -33.33 25.05
CA THR A 256 26.53 -34.02 25.40
C THR A 256 27.55 -34.05 24.26
N THR A 257 28.77 -34.49 24.58
CA THR A 257 29.88 -34.55 23.65
C THR A 257 29.72 -35.70 22.64
N GLY A 258 29.35 -35.39 21.39
CA GLY A 258 29.72 -36.23 20.23
C GLY A 258 28.60 -36.91 19.41
N SER A 259 27.33 -36.83 19.80
CA SER A 259 26.21 -37.31 18.98
C SER A 259 25.47 -36.10 18.38
N THR A 260 25.66 -35.85 17.09
CA THR A 260 24.91 -34.81 16.37
C THR A 260 23.40 -35.09 16.38
N ASN A 261 22.98 -36.34 16.58
CA ASN A 261 21.57 -36.75 16.62
C ASN A 261 20.80 -36.14 17.80
N ASP A 262 21.47 -35.82 18.92
CA ASP A 262 20.81 -35.40 20.16
C ASP A 262 20.12 -34.04 20.01
N LEU A 263 20.66 -33.14 19.18
CA LEU A 263 20.05 -31.83 18.91
C LEU A 263 18.74 -31.92 18.13
N THR A 264 18.61 -32.91 17.25
CA THR A 264 17.37 -33.11 16.49
C THR A 264 16.27 -33.61 17.41
N THR A 265 16.59 -34.58 18.29
CA THR A 265 15.65 -35.07 19.31
C THR A 265 15.24 -33.95 20.27
N ASN A 266 16.20 -33.19 20.79
CA ASN A 266 15.93 -32.05 21.67
C ASN A 266 15.09 -30.98 20.98
N PHE A 267 15.41 -30.62 19.74
CA PHE A 267 14.63 -29.64 18.99
C PHE A 267 13.19 -30.11 18.79
N ASN A 268 12.97 -31.36 18.41
CA ASN A 268 11.64 -31.90 18.18
C ASN A 268 10.80 -31.98 19.46
N GLU A 269 11.41 -32.30 20.60
CA GLU A 269 10.75 -32.27 21.90
C GLU A 269 10.32 -30.85 22.26
N ILE A 270 11.26 -29.89 22.24
CA ILE A 270 11.00 -28.48 22.54
C ILE A 270 9.94 -27.92 21.59
N LEU A 271 10.07 -28.16 20.29
CA LEU A 271 9.10 -27.74 19.27
C LEU A 271 7.73 -28.38 19.52
N GLY A 272 7.67 -29.60 20.05
CA GLY A 272 6.43 -30.29 20.42
C GLY A 272 5.54 -29.51 21.38
N HIS A 273 6.13 -28.62 22.18
CA HIS A 273 5.40 -27.72 23.09
C HIS A 273 4.94 -26.41 22.42
N CYS A 274 5.36 -26.12 21.19
CA CYS A 274 4.86 -25.00 20.41
C CYS A 274 3.54 -25.37 19.71
N PRO A 275 2.46 -24.56 19.83
CA PRO A 275 1.21 -24.80 19.14
C PRO A 275 1.37 -24.91 17.61
N LYS A 276 0.71 -25.89 16.99
CA LYS A 276 0.72 -26.03 15.52
C LYS A 276 -0.12 -24.95 14.86
N ILE A 277 0.28 -24.54 13.66
CA ILE A 277 -0.43 -23.57 12.82
C ILE A 277 -0.85 -24.29 11.54
N GLY A 278 -2.15 -24.25 11.22
CA GLY A 278 -2.70 -24.83 9.99
C GLY A 278 -2.58 -23.88 8.80
N ASN A 279 -3.66 -23.16 8.51
CA ASN A 279 -3.68 -22.11 7.50
C ASN A 279 -3.30 -20.76 8.13
N PHE A 280 -2.48 -19.98 7.43
CA PHE A 280 -1.99 -18.71 7.95
C PHE A 280 -1.81 -17.69 6.83
N GLN A 281 -2.53 -16.58 6.93
CA GLN A 281 -2.28 -15.41 6.08
C GLN A 281 -1.15 -14.60 6.70
N LEU A 282 0.00 -14.59 6.03
CA LEU A 282 1.16 -13.81 6.46
C LEU A 282 0.95 -12.35 6.05
N THR A 283 1.18 -11.44 7.00
CA THR A 283 1.15 -9.99 6.77
C THR A 283 2.46 -9.34 7.22
N SER A 284 2.73 -8.14 6.72
CA SER A 284 3.85 -7.31 7.16
C SER A 284 3.79 -7.02 8.67
N SER A 285 2.60 -6.74 9.19
CA SER A 285 2.38 -6.41 10.61
C SER A 285 2.76 -7.54 11.55
N ILE A 286 2.45 -8.80 11.19
CA ILE A 286 2.79 -9.95 12.00
C ILE A 286 4.30 -10.14 12.08
N LEU A 287 5.01 -10.01 10.96
CA LEU A 287 6.46 -10.09 10.95
C LEU A 287 7.11 -8.93 11.71
N LYS A 288 6.68 -7.69 11.44
CA LYS A 288 7.18 -6.50 12.16
C LYS A 288 7.04 -6.65 13.67
N GLN A 289 5.90 -7.17 14.14
CA GLN A 289 5.69 -7.41 15.57
C GLN A 289 6.68 -8.44 16.11
N ILE A 290 6.75 -9.63 15.50
CA ILE A 290 7.63 -10.71 15.98
C ILE A 290 9.09 -10.28 15.95
N THR A 291 9.54 -9.63 14.87
CA THR A 291 10.94 -9.23 14.76
C THR A 291 11.29 -8.16 15.78
N ASN A 292 10.40 -7.18 16.00
CA ASN A 292 10.56 -6.18 17.05
C ASN A 292 10.58 -6.81 18.45
N ASP A 293 9.68 -7.75 18.75
CA ASP A 293 9.64 -8.43 20.05
C ASP A 293 10.97 -9.18 20.33
N ILE A 294 11.56 -9.79 19.30
CA ILE A 294 12.87 -10.45 19.41
C ILE A 294 13.99 -9.43 19.62
N ARG A 295 14.03 -8.34 18.84
CA ARG A 295 15.04 -7.27 19.01
C ARG A 295 14.99 -6.68 20.41
N GLN A 296 13.78 -6.41 20.91
CA GLN A 296 13.56 -5.85 22.24
C GLN A 296 13.88 -6.85 23.37
N ALA A 297 13.94 -8.14 23.08
CA ALA A 297 14.37 -9.16 24.03
C ALA A 297 15.89 -9.29 24.15
N ILE A 298 16.67 -8.69 23.24
CA ILE A 298 18.14 -8.70 23.31
C ILE A 298 18.60 -7.71 24.39
N ARG A 299 19.31 -8.22 25.39
CA ARG A 299 19.88 -7.44 26.48
C ARG A 299 21.34 -7.10 26.17
N ILE A 300 21.71 -5.84 26.35
CA ILE A 300 23.07 -5.37 26.07
C ILE A 300 23.86 -5.37 27.36
N ASN A 301 25.04 -5.98 27.32
CA ASN A 301 26.05 -5.85 28.35
C ASN A 301 27.36 -5.41 27.68
N SER A 302 27.76 -4.16 27.94
CA SER A 302 28.88 -3.51 27.25
C SER A 302 28.69 -3.57 25.72
N ASN A 303 29.64 -4.15 24.98
CA ASN A 303 29.62 -4.25 23.52
C ASN A 303 29.04 -5.57 22.99
N VAL A 304 28.24 -6.27 23.79
CA VAL A 304 27.70 -7.59 23.46
C VAL A 304 26.21 -7.64 23.77
N GLY A 305 25.43 -8.15 22.81
CA GLY A 305 24.01 -8.42 22.96
C GLY A 305 23.78 -9.87 23.33
N PHE A 306 22.79 -10.13 24.18
CA PHE A 306 22.40 -11.46 24.62
C PHE A 306 20.90 -11.64 24.43
N LEU A 307 20.52 -12.63 23.64
CA LEU A 307 19.14 -13.11 23.62
C LEU A 307 19.02 -14.26 24.62
N GLY A 308 18.14 -14.11 25.61
CA GLY A 308 17.97 -15.07 26.71
C GLY A 308 18.69 -14.68 28.00
N ALA A 309 18.53 -15.52 29.03
CA ALA A 309 19.04 -15.32 30.37
C ALA A 309 20.56 -15.41 30.41
N VAL A 310 21.21 -14.41 30.99
CA VAL A 310 22.66 -14.26 31.01
C VAL A 310 23.13 -13.73 32.37
N VAL A 311 24.13 -14.38 32.95
CA VAL A 311 24.74 -14.04 34.25
C VAL A 311 26.15 -13.50 34.02
N THR A 312 26.91 -14.16 33.16
CA THR A 312 28.28 -13.78 32.74
C THR A 312 28.33 -13.52 31.23
N SER A 313 29.50 -13.42 30.61
CA SER A 313 29.61 -13.15 29.16
C SER A 313 29.54 -14.39 28.25
N THR A 314 29.15 -15.56 28.80
CA THR A 314 29.19 -16.87 28.13
C THR A 314 27.82 -17.54 28.11
N CYS A 315 27.38 -18.02 26.95
CA CYS A 315 26.13 -18.76 26.79
C CYS A 315 26.37 -20.29 26.79
N SER A 316 26.87 -20.82 27.91
CA SER A 316 27.22 -22.25 28.03
C SER A 316 26.02 -23.15 28.31
N GLY A 317 24.87 -22.57 28.64
CA GLY A 317 23.69 -23.33 29.06
C GLY A 317 23.66 -23.72 30.54
N THR A 318 24.60 -23.19 31.32
CA THR A 318 24.72 -23.46 32.76
C THR A 318 24.08 -22.34 33.58
N SER A 319 23.60 -22.65 34.78
CA SER A 319 22.93 -21.68 35.66
C SER A 319 23.83 -20.49 36.00
N SER A 320 25.12 -20.73 36.25
CA SER A 320 26.09 -19.71 36.67
C SER A 320 26.62 -18.84 35.52
N HIS A 321 26.36 -19.21 34.25
CA HIS A 321 26.86 -18.44 33.10
C HIS A 321 25.73 -17.81 32.28
N GLY A 322 24.81 -18.61 31.77
CA GLY A 322 23.80 -18.12 30.83
C GLY A 322 23.25 -19.19 29.91
N VAL A 323 21.95 -19.11 29.66
CA VAL A 323 21.19 -19.91 28.69
C VAL A 323 20.70 -18.94 27.61
N CYS A 324 21.59 -18.62 26.67
CA CYS A 324 21.42 -17.49 25.77
C CYS A 324 22.04 -17.73 24.39
N VAL A 325 21.92 -16.74 23.50
CA VAL A 325 22.78 -16.57 22.31
C VAL A 325 23.54 -15.26 22.45
N LYS A 326 24.84 -15.30 22.17
CA LYS A 326 25.74 -14.15 22.24
C LYS A 326 25.89 -13.48 20.87
N HIS A 327 25.74 -12.16 20.81
CA HIS A 327 25.90 -11.34 19.62
C HIS A 327 27.03 -10.32 19.81
N ASN A 328 28.17 -10.56 19.15
CA ASN A 328 29.36 -9.74 19.32
C ASN A 328 29.22 -8.38 18.64
N SER A 329 29.70 -7.30 19.26
CA SER A 329 29.59 -5.93 18.76
C SER A 329 28.13 -5.49 18.53
N TYR A 330 27.21 -5.98 19.35
CA TYR A 330 25.82 -5.52 19.40
C TYR A 330 25.69 -4.55 20.56
N THR A 331 25.64 -3.25 20.26
CA THR A 331 25.67 -2.16 21.26
C THR A 331 24.29 -1.52 21.41
N ALA A 332 24.19 -0.50 22.27
CA ALA A 332 22.98 0.32 22.41
C ALA A 332 22.63 1.10 21.13
N GLU A 333 23.60 1.31 20.25
CA GLU A 333 23.40 2.00 18.97
C GLU A 333 22.72 1.06 17.96
N THR A 334 21.57 1.49 17.44
CA THR A 334 20.76 0.70 16.49
C THR A 334 21.51 0.34 15.22
N ALA A 335 22.45 1.18 14.78
CA ALA A 335 23.32 0.93 13.63
C ALA A 335 24.17 -0.34 13.79
N SER A 336 24.43 -0.80 15.02
CA SER A 336 25.20 -2.02 15.28
C SER A 336 24.39 -3.31 15.10
N HIS A 337 23.06 -3.24 14.98
CA HIS A 337 22.17 -4.42 15.07
C HIS A 337 22.07 -5.21 13.77
N LYS A 338 22.19 -4.54 12.61
CA LYS A 338 22.11 -5.18 11.29
C LYS A 338 23.29 -6.13 11.10
N GLY A 339 23.02 -7.32 10.60
CA GLY A 339 24.01 -8.38 10.35
C GLY A 339 24.34 -9.23 11.58
N LYS A 340 23.92 -8.84 12.78
CA LYS A 340 24.22 -9.56 14.03
C LYS A 340 23.25 -10.69 14.34
N VAL A 341 22.04 -10.61 13.78
CA VAL A 341 21.02 -11.65 13.85
C VAL A 341 20.50 -11.86 12.43
N LYS A 342 21.31 -12.48 11.57
CA LYS A 342 21.07 -12.51 10.12
C LYS A 342 19.68 -13.05 9.73
N TRP A 343 19.25 -14.14 10.38
CA TRP A 343 17.92 -14.70 10.12
C TRP A 343 16.78 -13.73 10.48
N LEU A 344 17.00 -12.85 11.46
CA LEU A 344 16.04 -11.82 11.85
C LEU A 344 16.05 -10.66 10.86
N ASP A 345 17.24 -10.26 10.37
CA ASP A 345 17.36 -9.28 9.29
C ASP A 345 16.59 -9.71 8.03
N ASP A 346 16.68 -11.00 7.65
CA ASP A 346 15.99 -11.54 6.48
C ASP A 346 14.46 -11.49 6.64
N LEU A 347 13.95 -11.66 7.87
CA LEU A 347 12.52 -11.54 8.19
C LEU A 347 12.05 -10.08 8.22
N GLU A 348 12.88 -9.16 8.71
CA GLU A 348 12.61 -7.72 8.65
C GLU A 348 12.55 -7.23 7.19
N ASP A 349 13.47 -7.70 6.34
CA ASP A 349 13.48 -7.37 4.92
C ASP A 349 12.25 -7.95 4.19
N LEU A 350 11.79 -9.16 4.57
CA LEU A 350 10.53 -9.71 4.08
C LEU A 350 9.33 -8.88 4.53
N ALA A 351 9.30 -8.43 5.79
CA ALA A 351 8.24 -7.60 6.33
C ALA A 351 8.10 -6.27 5.57
N ILE A 352 9.22 -5.62 5.22
CA ILE A 352 9.23 -4.39 4.41
C ILE A 352 8.67 -4.65 3.01
N LYS A 353 9.07 -5.76 2.36
CA LYS A 353 8.57 -6.11 1.02
C LYS A 353 7.06 -6.38 1.04
N LEU A 354 6.56 -7.05 2.08
CA LEU A 354 5.13 -7.28 2.26
C LEU A 354 4.38 -5.97 2.51
N ASP A 355 4.92 -5.07 3.33
CA ASP A 355 4.30 -3.78 3.64
C ASP A 355 4.11 -2.94 2.38
N ASN A 356 5.15 -2.85 1.54
CA ASN A 356 5.07 -2.16 0.26
C ASN A 356 4.02 -2.82 -0.64
N GLN A 357 4.04 -4.15 -0.78
CA GLN A 357 3.04 -4.86 -1.59
C GLN A 357 1.61 -4.64 -1.09
N GLU A 358 1.38 -4.70 0.22
CA GLU A 358 0.06 -4.46 0.85
C GLU A 358 -0.44 -3.04 0.54
N GLN A 359 0.43 -2.03 0.61
CA GLN A 359 0.10 -0.65 0.23
C GLN A 359 -0.24 -0.53 -1.26
N GLU A 360 0.54 -1.17 -2.13
CA GLU A 360 0.30 -1.13 -3.58
C GLU A 360 -0.99 -1.85 -3.97
N ILE A 361 -1.34 -2.96 -3.29
CA ILE A 361 -2.64 -3.62 -3.45
C ILE A 361 -3.77 -2.66 -3.04
N PHE A 362 -3.61 -1.95 -1.92
CA PHE A 362 -4.62 -1.00 -1.46
C PHE A 362 -4.84 0.13 -2.48
N ILE A 363 -3.77 0.73 -3.00
CA ILE A 363 -3.86 1.79 -4.03
C ILE A 363 -4.48 1.24 -5.31
N PHE A 364 -4.04 0.06 -5.77
CA PHE A 364 -4.61 -0.61 -6.95
C PHE A 364 -6.12 -0.84 -6.82
N ASN A 365 -6.58 -1.33 -5.65
CA ASN A 365 -8.00 -1.54 -5.37
C ASN A 365 -8.80 -0.23 -5.39
N GLN A 366 -8.24 0.86 -4.87
CA GLN A 366 -8.90 2.16 -4.93
C GLN A 366 -9.04 2.68 -6.36
N ILE A 367 -7.99 2.53 -7.18
CA ILE A 367 -8.02 2.89 -8.60
C ILE A 367 -9.06 2.05 -9.34
N ALA A 368 -9.10 0.73 -9.12
CA ALA A 368 -10.09 -0.15 -9.72
C ALA A 368 -11.52 0.24 -9.32
N ALA A 369 -11.75 0.58 -8.05
CA ALA A 369 -13.05 1.07 -7.59
C ALA A 369 -13.44 2.41 -8.22
N ALA A 370 -12.48 3.30 -8.48
CA ALA A 370 -12.71 4.57 -9.17
C ALA A 370 -13.09 4.33 -10.65
N ILE A 371 -12.40 3.44 -11.36
CA ILE A 371 -12.76 3.03 -12.73
C ILE A 371 -14.18 2.44 -12.76
N LYS A 372 -14.50 1.53 -11.84
CA LYS A 372 -15.84 0.94 -11.70
C LYS A 372 -16.94 1.98 -11.47
N THR A 373 -16.63 3.00 -10.67
CA THR A 373 -17.55 4.12 -10.42
C THR A 373 -17.71 5.00 -11.66
N GLY A 374 -16.62 5.31 -12.35
CA GLY A 374 -16.62 6.00 -13.64
C GLY A 374 -17.45 5.27 -14.68
N ARG A 375 -17.29 3.95 -14.79
CA ARG A 375 -18.11 3.07 -15.63
C ARG A 375 -19.58 3.19 -15.30
N LYS A 376 -19.97 3.03 -14.03
CA LYS A 376 -21.38 3.18 -13.60
C LYS A 376 -21.97 4.54 -13.99
N SER A 377 -21.18 5.61 -13.89
CA SER A 377 -21.60 6.96 -14.30
C SER A 377 -21.77 7.06 -15.81
N ALA A 378 -20.77 6.63 -16.59
CA ALA A 378 -20.80 6.63 -18.05
C ALA A 378 -22.01 5.85 -18.60
N PHE A 379 -22.29 4.68 -18.04
CA PHE A 379 -23.40 3.82 -18.44
C PHE A 379 -24.79 4.39 -18.07
N LYS A 380 -24.88 5.40 -17.18
CA LYS A 380 -26.14 6.11 -16.93
C LYS A 380 -26.39 7.24 -17.93
N THR A 381 -25.34 7.78 -18.55
CA THR A 381 -25.41 8.94 -19.45
C THR A 381 -26.46 8.78 -20.55
N PRO A 382 -26.55 7.66 -21.31
CA PRO A 382 -27.54 7.55 -22.38
C PRO A 382 -28.99 7.72 -21.91
N GLN A 383 -29.31 7.15 -20.74
CA GLN A 383 -30.66 7.22 -20.17
C GLN A 383 -30.97 8.65 -19.69
N ILE A 384 -30.01 9.30 -19.04
CA ILE A 384 -30.15 10.68 -18.57
C ILE A 384 -30.36 11.61 -19.77
N MET A 385 -29.55 11.49 -20.83
CA MET A 385 -29.67 12.35 -22.01
C MET A 385 -30.98 12.12 -22.77
N ARG A 386 -31.49 10.87 -22.81
CA ARG A 386 -32.80 10.56 -23.39
C ARG A 386 -33.95 11.21 -22.61
N ALA A 387 -33.85 11.23 -21.28
CA ALA A 387 -34.84 11.88 -20.41
C ALA A 387 -34.68 13.41 -20.36
N TYR A 388 -33.51 13.93 -20.75
CA TYR A 388 -33.25 15.35 -20.82
C TYR A 388 -34.04 15.98 -21.97
N THR A 389 -35.23 16.48 -21.65
CA THR A 389 -35.89 17.49 -22.47
C THR A 389 -35.04 18.74 -22.43
N LYS A 390 -34.56 19.19 -23.60
CA LYS A 390 -34.02 20.55 -23.73
C LYS A 390 -34.98 21.51 -23.02
N PRO A 391 -34.51 22.43 -22.16
CA PRO A 391 -35.30 23.59 -21.83
C PRO A 391 -35.80 24.13 -23.17
N GLN A 392 -37.11 24.29 -23.33
CA GLN A 392 -37.60 25.05 -24.48
C GLN A 392 -36.76 26.33 -24.49
N PRO A 393 -36.21 26.76 -25.64
CA PRO A 393 -35.80 28.15 -25.74
C PRO A 393 -36.99 28.93 -25.20
N SER A 394 -36.81 29.67 -24.11
CA SER A 394 -37.83 30.56 -23.56
C SER A 394 -38.47 31.20 -24.77
N ARG A 395 -39.77 30.94 -25.00
CA ARG A 395 -40.47 31.30 -26.23
C ARG A 395 -39.90 32.63 -26.71
N THR A 396 -39.07 32.61 -27.75
CA THR A 396 -38.91 33.80 -28.55
C THR A 396 -40.32 34.03 -29.05
N VAL A 397 -40.99 35.01 -28.45
CA VAL A 397 -42.24 35.54 -28.96
C VAL A 397 -41.95 35.78 -30.43
N SER A 398 -42.53 34.96 -31.29
CA SER A 398 -42.47 35.13 -32.72
C SER A 398 -43.25 36.40 -33.00
N SER A 399 -42.56 37.53 -33.09
CA SER A 399 -43.00 38.62 -33.94
C SER A 399 -42.67 38.19 -35.37
N LYS A 400 -43.62 37.57 -36.06
CA LYS A 400 -43.62 37.53 -37.52
C LYS A 400 -44.70 38.47 -38.01
N THR A 401 -44.30 39.69 -38.39
CA THR A 401 -44.35 40.15 -39.78
C THR A 401 -43.61 41.47 -39.93
N ASP A 402 -42.61 41.42 -40.81
CA ASP A 402 -42.00 42.42 -41.68
C ASP A 402 -42.21 43.94 -41.51
N THR A 403 -41.04 44.58 -41.63
CA THR A 403 -40.72 45.94 -42.12
C THR A 403 -40.97 47.16 -41.23
N GLY A 404 -39.86 47.70 -40.71
CA GLY A 404 -39.71 49.12 -40.36
C GLY A 404 -40.06 49.47 -38.91
N ASP A 405 -39.07 49.95 -38.14
CA ASP A 405 -38.94 51.38 -37.87
C ASP A 405 -38.13 51.65 -36.58
N SER A 406 -36.94 52.21 -36.75
CA SER A 406 -36.01 52.63 -35.71
C SER A 406 -36.41 53.95 -35.03
N THR A 407 -37.69 54.34 -35.06
CA THR A 407 -38.19 55.63 -34.56
C THR A 407 -38.73 55.62 -33.12
N ALA A 408 -39.00 54.46 -32.52
CA ALA A 408 -39.63 54.40 -31.20
C ALA A 408 -38.69 54.77 -30.03
N THR A 409 -37.39 54.48 -30.15
CA THR A 409 -36.39 54.82 -29.12
C THR A 409 -35.85 56.25 -29.25
N LYS A 410 -35.93 56.85 -30.46
CA LYS A 410 -35.63 58.27 -30.71
C LYS A 410 -36.73 59.20 -30.20
N LYS A 411 -38.01 58.89 -30.45
CA LYS A 411 -39.16 59.70 -29.99
C LYS A 411 -39.25 59.86 -28.47
N LYS A 412 -38.82 58.86 -27.70
CA LYS A 412 -38.80 58.93 -26.22
C LYS A 412 -37.66 59.78 -25.64
N LYS A 413 -36.53 59.90 -26.36
CA LYS A 413 -35.42 60.81 -25.99
C LYS A 413 -35.69 62.24 -26.47
N GLU A 414 -36.16 62.41 -27.71
CA GLU A 414 -36.51 63.73 -28.29
C GLU A 414 -37.62 64.43 -27.49
N GLY A 415 -38.66 63.71 -27.06
CA GLY A 415 -39.75 64.29 -26.25
C GLY A 415 -39.37 64.63 -24.79
N ALA A 416 -38.26 64.09 -24.27
CA ALA A 416 -37.74 64.45 -22.94
C ALA A 416 -36.85 65.70 -23.02
N GLU A 417 -36.02 65.80 -24.07
CA GLU A 417 -35.14 66.93 -24.33
C GLU A 417 -35.94 68.20 -24.72
N GLU A 418 -37.03 68.05 -25.49
CA GLU A 418 -37.94 69.15 -25.81
C GLU A 418 -38.68 69.72 -24.58
N LYS A 419 -38.85 68.93 -23.51
CA LYS A 419 -39.41 69.41 -22.24
C LYS A 419 -38.40 70.17 -21.39
N CYS A 420 -37.11 69.81 -21.45
CA CYS A 420 -36.05 70.55 -20.78
C CYS A 420 -35.79 71.90 -21.49
N ASN A 421 -35.75 71.90 -22.83
CA ASN A 421 -35.49 73.08 -23.67
C ASN A 421 -36.57 74.18 -23.60
N LYS A 422 -37.74 73.92 -23.00
CA LYS A 422 -38.78 74.93 -22.75
C LYS A 422 -38.52 75.80 -21.51
N LYS A 423 -37.48 75.52 -20.73
CA LYS A 423 -37.13 76.24 -19.51
C LYS A 423 -35.98 77.22 -19.80
N ASP A 424 -36.26 78.51 -19.67
CA ASP A 424 -35.35 79.60 -20.05
C ASP A 424 -34.72 80.33 -18.83
N LYS A 425 -35.04 79.89 -17.61
CA LYS A 425 -34.45 80.37 -16.36
C LYS A 425 -33.73 79.26 -15.61
N GLY A 426 -32.52 79.54 -15.12
CA GLY A 426 -31.70 78.57 -14.40
C GLY A 426 -32.33 78.01 -13.11
N THR A 427 -33.20 78.77 -12.46
CA THR A 427 -33.93 78.35 -11.24
C THR A 427 -35.02 77.31 -11.49
N GLU A 428 -35.49 77.18 -12.74
CA GLU A 428 -36.55 76.25 -13.15
C GLU A 428 -36.00 74.95 -13.77
N CYS A 429 -34.70 74.94 -14.12
CA CYS A 429 -33.97 73.78 -14.63
C CYS A 429 -33.54 72.85 -13.49
N LYS A 430 -34.23 71.72 -13.33
CA LYS A 430 -34.01 70.74 -12.27
C LYS A 430 -33.83 69.35 -12.87
N THR A 431 -33.14 68.48 -12.12
CA THR A 431 -32.90 67.07 -12.47
C THR A 431 -34.20 66.37 -12.89
N PRO A 432 -34.22 65.65 -14.02
CA PRO A 432 -33.07 65.13 -14.77
C PRO A 432 -32.37 66.11 -15.74
N CYS A 433 -32.88 67.33 -15.94
CA CYS A 433 -32.26 68.31 -16.84
C CYS A 433 -31.06 69.02 -16.19
N LYS A 434 -30.10 69.50 -17.00
CA LYS A 434 -28.89 70.22 -16.60
C LYS A 434 -28.81 71.60 -17.24
N TRP A 435 -28.49 72.61 -16.43
CA TRP A 435 -28.34 74.00 -16.89
C TRP A 435 -26.93 74.29 -17.42
N ASN A 436 -26.85 75.00 -18.54
CA ASN A 436 -25.62 75.51 -19.15
C ASN A 436 -25.82 76.99 -19.55
N ASP A 437 -25.25 77.89 -18.77
CA ASP A 437 -25.31 79.35 -18.95
C ASP A 437 -24.52 79.85 -20.17
N LYS A 438 -23.61 79.01 -20.71
CA LYS A 438 -22.76 79.31 -21.86
C LYS A 438 -23.29 78.77 -23.19
N ALA A 439 -24.49 78.19 -23.24
CA ALA A 439 -25.06 77.75 -24.50
C ALA A 439 -25.40 78.96 -25.40
N GLU A 440 -24.97 78.88 -26.67
CA GLU A 440 -25.15 79.94 -27.68
C GLU A 440 -26.62 80.19 -28.02
N ASP A 441 -27.46 79.15 -27.99
CA ASP A 441 -28.92 79.26 -28.12
C ASP A 441 -29.57 79.34 -26.72
N PRO A 442 -30.26 80.45 -26.38
CA PRO A 442 -30.96 80.60 -25.11
C PRO A 442 -31.98 79.49 -24.83
N LYS A 443 -32.55 78.86 -25.87
CA LYS A 443 -33.55 77.78 -25.76
C LYS A 443 -32.96 76.40 -25.50
N LYS A 444 -31.63 76.28 -25.45
CA LYS A 444 -30.92 75.03 -25.13
C LYS A 444 -30.08 75.12 -23.85
N ARG A 445 -30.37 76.12 -23.03
CA ARG A 445 -29.67 76.31 -21.75
C ARG A 445 -30.09 75.29 -20.69
N CYS A 446 -31.22 74.59 -20.85
CA CYS A 446 -31.65 73.49 -19.97
C CYS A 446 -31.91 72.23 -20.81
N THR A 447 -31.11 71.17 -20.63
CA THR A 447 -31.18 69.92 -21.43
C THR A 447 -31.28 68.67 -20.59
#